data_AF-A0A3A9IQP9-F1
#
_entry.id   AF-A0A3A9IQP9-F1
#
_cell.length_a   1.000
_cell.length_b   1.000
_cell.length_c   1.000
_cell.angle_alpha   90.00
_cell.angle_beta   90.00
_cell.angle_gamma   90.00
#
_symmetry.space_group_name_H-M   'P 1'
#
loop_
_entity.id
_entity.type
_entity.pdbx_description
1 polymer ?
#
loop_
_entity_poly.entity_id
_entity_poly.type
_entity_poly.pdbx_seq_one_letter_code
_entity_poly.pdbx_strand_id
1 'polypeptide(L)'
;MTLHPDREQDPVKREEKSRLMGELSHAWETRDMFTLLHLAHTHLPEADKLLSEENLVAINPALWQKKRELEICFYSGPEGVQGVILHKFKQRSKKKTDLAFEEHQHYLQRDIKQLHGQLATITTLATLKPYLAERWGARQHAIWDEEPDFDEIFFR
;
A
#
# COMPACT_ATOMS: atom_id res chain seq x y z
N MET A 1 -8.70 24.88 19.51
CA MET A 1 -7.65 25.93 19.43
C MET A 1 -7.25 26.07 17.98
N THR A 2 -7.33 27.28 17.42
CA THR A 2 -7.00 27.54 16.01
C THR A 2 -5.49 27.82 15.87
N LEU A 3 -4.80 26.98 15.09
CA LEU A 3 -3.39 27.11 14.72
C LEU A 3 -3.19 28.25 13.69
N HIS A 4 -3.64 29.47 14.02
CA HIS A 4 -3.35 30.64 13.18
C HIS A 4 -2.22 31.47 13.83
N PRO A 5 -1.00 31.48 13.27
CA PRO A 5 0.16 32.17 13.83
C PRO A 5 0.01 33.70 13.89
N ASP A 6 -1.00 34.26 13.22
CA ASP A 6 -1.26 35.71 13.19
C ASP A 6 -2.02 36.29 14.39
N ARG A 7 -2.43 35.45 15.36
CA ARG A 7 -3.15 35.90 16.56
C ARG A 7 -2.38 35.78 17.88
N GLU A 8 -1.13 35.30 17.88
CA GLU A 8 -0.29 35.26 19.09
C GLU A 8 0.47 36.58 19.32
N GLN A 9 0.34 37.15 20.53
CA GLN A 9 1.10 38.34 20.98
C GLN A 9 2.51 37.99 21.51
N ASP A 10 2.77 36.71 21.78
CA ASP A 10 4.04 36.23 22.32
C ASP A 10 4.96 35.76 21.18
N PRO A 11 6.13 36.40 20.97
CA PRO A 11 7.00 36.11 19.83
C PRO A 11 7.54 34.67 19.83
N VAL A 12 7.74 34.08 21.02
CA VAL A 12 8.25 32.70 21.15
C VAL A 12 7.18 31.70 20.71
N LYS A 13 5.94 31.90 21.15
CA LYS A 13 4.81 31.04 20.76
C LYS A 13 4.43 31.17 19.28
N ARG A 14 4.65 32.36 18.71
CA ARG A 14 4.44 32.60 17.27
C ARG A 14 5.44 31.83 16.42
N GLU A 15 6.70 31.77 16.85
CA GLU A 15 7.75 31.01 16.17
C GLU A 15 7.50 29.50 16.28
N GLU A 16 7.11 29.01 17.46
CA GLU A 16 6.71 27.61 17.66
C GLU A 16 5.53 27.21 16.76
N LYS A 17 4.46 28.03 16.69
CA LYS A 17 3.33 27.74 15.80
C LYS A 17 3.68 27.82 14.32
N SER A 18 4.58 28.73 13.94
CA SER A 18 5.05 28.82 12.56
C SER A 18 5.84 27.57 12.17
N ARG A 19 6.67 27.05 13.08
CA ARG A 19 7.39 25.79 12.89
C ARG A 19 6.43 24.61 12.74
N LEU A 20 5.43 24.50 13.63
CA LEU A 20 4.41 23.46 13.58
C LEU A 20 3.59 23.47 12.29
N MET A 21 3.24 24.66 11.77
CA MET A 21 2.58 24.78 10.48
C MET A 21 3.47 24.33 9.33
N GLY A 22 4.77 24.66 9.36
CA GLY A 22 5.73 24.17 8.38
C GLY A 22 5.89 22.65 8.39
N GLU A 23 6.03 22.06 9.58
CA GLU A 23 6.08 20.60 9.76
C GLU A 23 4.79 19.92 9.28
N LEU A 24 3.62 20.49 9.60
CA LEU A 24 2.32 19.98 9.14
C LEU A 24 2.19 20.03 7.63
N SER A 25 2.51 21.17 7.00
CA SER A 25 2.45 21.33 5.55
C SER A 25 3.37 20.35 4.83
N HIS A 26 4.61 20.19 5.32
CA HIS A 26 5.56 19.25 4.73
C HIS A 26 5.12 17.79 4.89
N ALA A 27 4.59 17.41 6.05
CA ALA A 27 4.06 16.08 6.29
C ALA A 27 2.82 15.78 5.43
N TRP A 28 2.00 16.79 5.15
CA TRP A 28 0.86 16.67 4.25
C TRP A 28 1.30 16.48 2.79
N GLU A 29 2.28 17.27 2.33
CA GLU A 29 2.85 17.16 0.97
C GLU A 29 3.52 15.81 0.72
N THR A 30 4.28 15.31 1.70
CA THR A 30 5.00 14.04 1.61
C THR A 30 4.16 12.82 1.99
N ARG A 31 2.91 13.04 2.41
CA ARG A 31 2.02 12.00 2.97
C ARG A 31 2.68 11.23 4.11
N ASP A 32 3.47 11.92 4.93
CA ASP A 32 4.08 11.36 6.12
C ASP A 32 3.04 11.23 7.22
N MET A 33 2.35 10.09 7.17
CA MET A 33 1.21 9.81 8.03
C MET A 33 1.63 9.66 9.49
N PHE A 34 2.86 9.20 9.75
CA PHE A 34 3.39 9.12 11.12
C PHE A 34 3.51 10.52 11.72
N THR A 35 4.15 11.44 11.00
CA THR A 35 4.35 12.82 11.47
C THR A 35 3.02 13.55 11.67
N LEU A 36 2.06 13.36 10.76
CA LEU A 36 0.71 13.94 10.90
C LEU A 36 -0.04 13.40 12.13
N LEU A 37 0.02 12.08 12.40
CA LEU A 37 -0.61 11.48 13.59
C LEU A 37 0.07 11.94 14.88
N HIS A 38 1.41 12.04 14.86
CA HIS A 38 2.18 12.52 16.00
C HIS A 38 1.84 13.98 16.33
N LEU A 39 1.86 14.87 15.34
CA LEU A 39 1.50 16.28 15.50
C LEU A 39 0.06 16.43 16.04
N ALA A 40 -0.86 15.63 15.52
CA ALA A 40 -2.24 15.66 15.96
C ALA A 40 -2.40 15.14 17.40
N HIS A 41 -1.71 14.08 17.79
CA HIS A 41 -1.71 13.56 19.16
C HIS A 41 -1.11 14.56 20.16
N THR A 42 -0.04 15.27 19.78
CA THR A 42 0.65 16.21 20.67
C THR A 42 -0.07 17.55 20.84
N HIS A 43 -0.80 18.02 19.80
CA HIS A 43 -1.34 19.38 19.79
C HIS A 43 -2.87 19.48 19.77
N LEU A 44 -3.60 18.38 19.53
CA LEU A 44 -5.07 18.40 19.59
C LEU A 44 -5.57 17.92 20.96
N PRO A 45 -6.50 18.66 21.60
CA PRO A 45 -7.10 18.25 22.86
C PRO A 45 -8.01 17.01 22.71
N GLU A 46 -8.48 16.70 21.50
CA GLU A 46 -9.22 15.46 21.20
C GLU A 46 -8.33 14.33 20.66
N ALA A 47 -7.04 14.30 21.02
CA ALA A 47 -6.11 13.23 20.61
C ALA A 47 -6.63 11.81 20.90
N ASP A 48 -7.45 11.63 21.93
CA ASP A 48 -8.08 10.34 22.25
C ASP A 48 -9.11 9.88 21.19
N LYS A 49 -9.64 10.80 20.38
CA LYS A 49 -10.56 10.51 19.27
C LYS A 49 -9.84 10.37 17.93
N LEU A 50 -8.51 10.51 17.90
CA LEU A 50 -7.73 10.43 16.66
C LEU A 50 -7.82 9.04 16.01
N LEU A 51 -7.94 8.00 16.84
CA LEU A 51 -8.08 6.60 16.42
C LEU A 51 -9.54 6.11 16.53
N SER A 52 -10.51 7.01 16.31
CA SER A 52 -11.92 6.61 16.15
C SER A 52 -12.08 5.71 14.92
N GLU A 53 -13.14 4.91 14.88
CA GLU A 53 -13.43 4.02 13.76
C GLU A 53 -13.47 4.76 12.41
N GLU A 54 -14.10 5.95 12.39
CA GLU A 54 -14.18 6.81 11.21
C GLU A 54 -12.79 7.28 10.72
N ASN A 55 -11.92 7.68 11.65
CA ASN A 55 -10.57 8.11 11.32
C ASN A 55 -9.69 6.92 10.88
N LEU A 56 -9.86 5.75 11.50
CA LEU A 56 -9.14 4.54 11.11
C LEU A 56 -9.48 4.12 9.68
N VAL A 57 -10.74 4.25 9.25
CA VAL A 57 -11.11 4.02 7.83
C VAL A 57 -10.34 4.95 6.88
N ALA A 58 -10.08 6.19 7.28
CA ALA A 58 -9.31 7.13 6.46
C ALA A 58 -7.78 6.91 6.54
N ILE A 59 -7.26 6.49 7.70
CA ILE A 59 -5.82 6.35 7.96
C ILE A 59 -5.28 5.00 7.47
N ASN A 60 -6.03 3.92 7.66
CA ASN A 60 -5.59 2.56 7.31
C ASN A 60 -5.11 2.43 5.86
N PRO A 61 -5.78 2.99 4.83
CA PRO A 61 -5.28 2.93 3.45
C PRO A 61 -3.87 3.52 3.28
N ALA A 62 -3.57 4.63 3.96
CA ALA A 62 -2.26 5.26 3.90
C ALA A 62 -1.19 4.42 4.63
N LEU A 63 -1.55 3.80 5.77
CA LEU A 63 -0.66 2.89 6.49
C LEU A 63 -0.36 1.63 5.68
N TRP A 64 -1.38 1.05 5.03
CA TRP A 64 -1.21 -0.09 4.12
C TRP A 64 -0.25 0.26 2.97
N GLN A 65 -0.41 1.43 2.37
CA GLN A 65 0.50 1.89 1.33
C GLN A 65 1.94 2.07 1.83
N LYS A 66 2.14 2.57 3.05
CA LYS A 66 3.48 2.67 3.64
C LYS A 66 4.10 1.33 3.99
N LYS A 67 3.32 0.41 4.55
CA LYS A 67 3.74 -0.99 4.77
C LYS A 67 4.20 -1.61 3.45
N ARG A 68 3.42 -1.44 2.38
CA ARG A 68 3.75 -1.93 1.04
C ARG A 68 5.06 -1.35 0.50
N GLU A 69 5.25 -0.03 0.60
CA GLU A 69 6.50 0.61 0.18
C GLU A 69 7.71 0.06 0.93
N LEU A 70 7.56 -0.18 2.23
CA LEU A 70 8.60 -0.78 3.07
C LEU A 70 8.90 -2.23 2.69
N GLU A 71 7.89 -3.04 2.45
CA GLU A 71 8.07 -4.43 1.99
C GLU A 71 8.80 -4.47 0.65
N ILE A 72 8.41 -3.62 -0.30
CA ILE A 72 9.11 -3.49 -1.59
C ILE A 72 10.58 -3.14 -1.37
N CYS A 73 10.89 -2.12 -0.57
CA CYS A 73 12.26 -1.72 -0.25
C CYS A 73 13.06 -2.84 0.45
N PHE A 74 12.42 -3.56 1.38
CA PHE A 74 13.05 -4.66 2.11
C PHE A 74 13.45 -5.79 1.16
N TYR A 75 12.53 -6.22 0.30
CA TYR A 75 12.79 -7.31 -0.64
C TYR A 75 13.58 -6.89 -1.88
N SER A 76 13.65 -5.60 -2.21
CA SER A 76 14.54 -5.06 -3.26
C SER A 76 15.93 -4.66 -2.75
N GLY A 77 16.21 -4.85 -1.46
CA GLY A 77 17.51 -4.63 -0.84
C GLY A 77 18.60 -5.60 -1.34
N PRO A 78 19.77 -5.67 -0.69
CA PRO A 78 20.92 -6.46 -1.15
C PRO A 78 20.65 -7.98 -1.25
N GLU A 79 19.65 -8.50 -0.53
CA GLU A 79 19.18 -9.88 -0.69
C GLU A 79 18.31 -10.09 -1.95
N GLY A 80 17.71 -9.01 -2.46
CA GLY A 80 16.99 -8.93 -3.73
C GLY A 80 15.98 -10.06 -3.96
N VAL A 81 16.02 -10.61 -5.17
CA VAL A 81 15.17 -11.73 -5.61
C VAL A 81 15.24 -12.94 -4.67
N GLN A 82 16.37 -13.17 -3.98
CA GLN A 82 16.47 -14.30 -3.04
C GLN A 82 15.59 -14.09 -1.81
N GLY A 83 15.51 -12.87 -1.28
CA GLY A 83 14.62 -12.52 -0.16
C GLY A 83 13.16 -12.71 -0.52
N VAL A 84 12.77 -12.30 -1.74
CA VAL A 84 11.41 -12.50 -2.27
C VAL A 84 11.06 -13.99 -2.37
N ILE A 85 11.95 -14.79 -2.98
CA ILE A 85 11.76 -16.25 -3.12
C ILE A 85 11.68 -16.91 -1.75
N LEU A 86 12.53 -16.50 -0.81
CA LEU A 86 12.52 -17.02 0.55
C LEU A 86 11.18 -16.72 1.23
N HIS A 87 10.67 -15.50 1.14
CA HIS A 87 9.40 -15.13 1.74
C HIS A 87 8.23 -15.96 1.19
N LYS A 88 8.18 -16.12 -0.14
CA LYS A 88 7.09 -16.84 -0.80
C LYS A 88 7.12 -18.34 -0.55
N PHE A 89 8.29 -18.97 -0.68
CA PHE A 89 8.38 -20.43 -0.75
C PHE A 89 8.90 -21.09 0.51
N LYS A 90 9.62 -20.37 1.39
CA LYS A 90 10.20 -20.99 2.59
C LYS A 90 9.10 -21.40 3.55
N GLN A 91 8.99 -22.71 3.77
CA GLN A 91 8.08 -23.31 4.73
C GLN A 91 8.84 -23.90 5.92
N ARG A 92 8.11 -24.35 6.94
CA ARG A 92 8.68 -24.97 8.15
C ARG A 92 9.51 -26.24 7.88
N SER A 93 9.39 -26.85 6.69
CA SER A 93 10.18 -28.01 6.30
C SER A 93 10.51 -27.99 4.80
N LYS A 94 11.57 -28.72 4.43
CA LYS A 94 11.98 -28.88 3.03
C LYS A 94 10.86 -29.46 2.17
N LYS A 95 10.21 -30.54 2.62
CA LYS A 95 9.09 -31.16 1.88
C LYS A 95 7.94 -30.17 1.58
N LYS A 96 7.62 -29.28 2.52
CA LYS A 96 6.58 -28.27 2.31
C LYS A 96 7.03 -27.14 1.39
N THR A 97 8.32 -26.81 1.44
CA THR A 97 8.92 -25.83 0.52
C THR A 97 8.90 -26.37 -0.92
N ASP A 98 9.29 -27.63 -1.11
CA ASP A 98 9.27 -28.30 -2.42
C ASP A 98 7.83 -28.35 -2.97
N LEU A 99 6.84 -28.71 -2.14
CA LEU A 99 5.43 -28.69 -2.51
C LEU A 99 4.95 -27.29 -2.93
N ALA A 100 5.34 -26.24 -2.19
CA ALA A 100 4.96 -24.86 -2.53
C ALA A 100 5.55 -24.43 -3.89
N PHE A 101 6.77 -24.88 -4.23
CA PHE A 101 7.35 -24.67 -5.55
C PHE A 101 6.56 -25.42 -6.64
N GLU A 102 6.20 -26.69 -6.41
CA GLU A 102 5.42 -27.50 -7.36
C GLU A 102 4.04 -26.89 -7.63
N GLU A 103 3.32 -26.49 -6.58
CA GLU A 103 2.01 -25.83 -6.69
C GLU A 103 2.10 -24.53 -7.49
N HIS A 104 3.13 -23.71 -7.23
CA HIS A 104 3.32 -22.47 -7.97
C HIS A 104 3.73 -22.72 -9.44
N GLN A 105 4.55 -23.73 -9.72
CA GLN A 105 4.85 -24.13 -11.08
C GLN A 105 3.59 -24.54 -11.84
N HIS A 106 2.71 -25.33 -11.21
CA HIS A 106 1.42 -25.71 -11.81
C HIS A 106 0.49 -24.50 -12.02
N TYR A 107 0.47 -23.56 -11.09
CA TYR A 107 -0.22 -22.29 -11.24
C TYR A 107 0.27 -21.54 -12.49
N LEU A 108 1.58 -21.33 -12.62
CA LEU A 108 2.18 -20.63 -13.76
C LEU A 108 1.87 -21.33 -15.08
N GLN A 109 1.95 -22.66 -15.14
CA GLN A 109 1.62 -23.42 -16.34
C GLN A 109 0.16 -23.24 -16.77
N ARG A 110 -0.77 -23.22 -15.80
CA ARG A 110 -2.19 -22.97 -16.07
C ARG A 110 -2.42 -21.53 -16.52
N ASP A 111 -1.77 -20.56 -15.88
CA ASP A 111 -1.89 -19.14 -16.22
C ASP A 111 -1.34 -18.86 -17.62
N ILE A 112 -0.18 -19.41 -17.97
CA ILE A 112 0.38 -19.36 -19.32
C ILE A 112 -0.60 -19.92 -20.35
N LYS A 113 -1.23 -21.07 -20.07
CA LYS A 113 -2.24 -21.66 -20.99
C LYS A 113 -3.45 -20.75 -21.14
N GLN A 114 -3.92 -20.17 -20.04
CA GLN A 114 -5.03 -19.22 -20.04
C GLN A 114 -4.70 -17.97 -20.86
N LEU A 115 -3.53 -17.36 -20.64
CA LEU A 115 -3.06 -16.18 -21.38
C LEU A 115 -2.95 -16.46 -22.88
N HIS A 116 -2.41 -17.63 -23.27
CA HIS A 116 -2.40 -18.03 -24.68
C HIS A 116 -3.81 -18.16 -25.27
N GLY A 117 -4.77 -18.72 -24.52
CA GLY A 117 -6.18 -18.77 -24.93
C GLY A 117 -6.80 -17.38 -25.08
N GLN A 118 -6.48 -16.46 -24.17
CA GLN A 118 -6.92 -15.07 -24.23
C GLN A 118 -6.33 -14.36 -25.45
N LEU A 119 -5.04 -14.52 -25.73
CA LEU A 119 -4.41 -13.95 -26.93
C LEU A 119 -5.01 -14.50 -28.23
N ALA A 120 -5.37 -15.79 -28.27
CA ALA A 120 -6.00 -16.40 -29.44
C ALA A 120 -7.43 -15.89 -29.69
N THR A 121 -8.13 -15.45 -28.64
CA THR A 121 -9.52 -14.95 -28.72
C THR A 121 -9.59 -13.44 -28.91
N ILE A 122 -8.66 -12.69 -28.31
CA ILE A 122 -8.56 -11.23 -28.43
C ILE A 122 -7.81 -10.87 -29.71
N THR A 123 -8.43 -11.16 -30.84
CA THR A 123 -7.88 -10.83 -32.18
C THR A 123 -8.43 -9.53 -32.74
N THR A 124 -9.50 -9.00 -32.14
CA THR A 124 -10.19 -7.79 -32.60
C THR A 124 -10.55 -6.85 -31.45
N LEU A 125 -10.84 -5.59 -31.79
CA LEU A 125 -11.31 -4.59 -30.83
C LEU A 125 -12.65 -4.99 -30.19
N ALA A 126 -13.50 -5.73 -30.92
CA ALA A 126 -14.79 -6.21 -30.43
C ALA A 126 -14.62 -7.26 -29.32
N THR A 127 -13.63 -8.14 -29.45
CA THR A 127 -13.27 -9.16 -28.44
C THR A 127 -12.46 -8.58 -27.27
N LEU A 128 -11.75 -7.46 -27.48
CA LEU A 128 -10.95 -6.80 -26.44
C LEU A 128 -11.80 -6.01 -25.43
N LYS A 129 -12.85 -5.33 -25.88
CA LYS A 129 -13.74 -4.52 -25.02
C LYS A 129 -14.31 -5.28 -23.81
N PRO A 130 -14.92 -6.48 -23.94
CA PRO A 130 -15.45 -7.20 -22.79
C PRO A 130 -14.33 -7.62 -21.83
N TYR A 131 -13.17 -8.04 -22.33
CA TYR A 131 -12.01 -8.38 -21.51
C TYR A 131 -11.50 -7.20 -20.68
N LEU A 132 -11.41 -6.01 -21.29
CA LEU A 132 -11.02 -4.80 -20.57
C LEU A 132 -12.07 -4.34 -19.56
N ALA A 133 -13.36 -4.52 -19.85
CA ALA A 133 -14.44 -4.20 -18.92
C ALA A 133 -14.42 -5.11 -17.69
N GLU A 134 -14.21 -6.43 -17.89
CA GLU A 134 -14.05 -7.41 -16.81
C GLU A 134 -12.82 -7.09 -15.95
N ARG A 135 -11.68 -6.82 -16.59
CA ARG A 135 -10.44 -6.44 -15.89
C ARG A 135 -10.58 -5.12 -15.13
N TRP A 136 -11.32 -4.17 -15.70
CA TRP A 136 -11.62 -2.90 -15.04
C TRP A 136 -12.54 -3.09 -13.83
N GLY A 137 -13.59 -3.90 -13.95
CA GLY A 137 -14.48 -4.25 -12.84
C GLY A 137 -13.74 -4.95 -11.70
N ALA A 138 -12.92 -5.96 -12.02
CA ALA A 138 -12.08 -6.65 -11.04
C ALA A 138 -11.13 -5.68 -10.30
N ARG A 139 -10.56 -4.72 -11.02
CA ARG A 139 -9.69 -3.69 -10.43
C ARG A 139 -10.45 -2.72 -9.52
N GLN A 140 -11.69 -2.36 -9.86
CA GLN A 140 -12.50 -1.49 -9.01
C GLN A 140 -12.93 -2.19 -7.72
N HIS A 141 -13.15 -3.51 -7.74
CA HIS A 141 -13.40 -4.29 -6.51
C HIS A 141 -12.13 -4.44 -5.65
N ALA A 142 -10.97 -4.70 -6.28
CA ALA A 142 -9.70 -4.82 -5.55
C ALA A 142 -9.24 -3.51 -4.88
N ILE A 143 -9.52 -2.34 -5.47
CA ILE A 143 -9.13 -1.04 -4.89
C ILE A 143 -9.81 -0.77 -3.53
N TRP A 144 -10.98 -1.36 -3.29
CA TRP A 144 -11.76 -1.10 -2.08
C TRP A 144 -11.82 -2.28 -1.10
N ASP A 145 -11.58 -3.53 -1.55
CA ASP A 145 -11.76 -4.71 -0.70
C ASP A 145 -10.54 -5.65 -0.58
N GLU A 146 -9.46 -5.52 -1.38
CA GLU A 146 -8.34 -6.49 -1.31
C GLU A 146 -6.95 -5.81 -1.35
N GLU A 147 -6.10 -6.14 -0.36
CA GLU A 147 -4.65 -5.94 -0.45
C GLU A 147 -4.18 -6.53 -1.79
N PRO A 148 -3.49 -5.79 -2.68
CA PRO A 148 -2.84 -6.43 -3.82
C PRO A 148 -1.83 -7.44 -3.27
N ASP A 149 -2.11 -8.71 -3.52
CA ASP A 149 -1.37 -9.86 -3.01
C ASP A 149 0.13 -9.68 -3.27
N PHE A 150 0.98 -10.08 -2.33
CA PHE A 150 2.44 -10.10 -2.49
C PHE A 150 2.85 -10.75 -3.82
N ASP A 151 2.07 -11.73 -4.25
CA ASP A 151 2.21 -12.41 -5.54
C ASP A 151 1.97 -11.50 -6.76
N GLU A 152 1.05 -10.53 -6.69
CA GLU A 152 0.81 -9.58 -7.79
C GLU A 152 1.97 -8.61 -8.00
N ILE A 153 2.77 -8.33 -6.97
CA ILE A 153 3.85 -7.34 -7.02
C ILE A 153 5.15 -7.95 -7.57
N PHE A 154 5.44 -9.20 -7.21
CA PHE A 154 6.73 -9.81 -7.50
C PHE A 154 6.67 -10.99 -8.47
N PHE A 155 5.49 -11.58 -8.69
CA PHE A 155 5.35 -12.86 -9.39
C PHE A 155 4.27 -12.88 -10.49
N ARG A 156 3.74 -11.71 -10.87
CA ARG A 156 2.77 -11.55 -11.95
C ARG A 156 3.32 -10.74 -13.11
#